data_AF-A0A2M7F9W7-F1
#
_entry.id   AF-A0A2M7F9W7-F1
#
_cell.length_a   1.000
_cell.length_b   1.000
_cell.length_c   1.000
_cell.angle_alpha   90.00
_cell.angle_beta   90.00
_cell.angle_gamma   90.00
#
_symmetry.space_group_name_H-M   'P 1'
#
loop_
_entity.id
_entity.type
_entity.pdbx_description
1 polymer ?
#
loop_
_entity_poly.entity_id
_entity_poly.type
_entity_poly.pdbx_seq_one_letter_code
_entity_poly.pdbx_strand_id
1 'polypeptide(L)'
;MFETVKKAMMVGLGIQEKIKDFVDDLVKKGEVSKEQSGSLFKDLMSTAEKNLEGLDKTWKDMIRSTMERMNLPTREDLENLEKKVNALSRRLAKLDKGGDEE
;
A
#
# COMPACT_ATOMS: atom_id res chain seq x y z
N MET A 1 -7.83 -7.39 6.71
CA MET A 1 -8.60 -6.14 6.49
C MET A 1 -8.85 -5.41 7.81
N PHE A 2 -9.48 -6.04 8.81
CA PHE A 2 -9.75 -5.40 10.11
C PHE A 2 -8.49 -4.86 10.83
N GLU A 3 -7.38 -5.62 10.82
CA GLU A 3 -6.11 -5.17 11.38
C GLU A 3 -5.49 -3.97 10.66
N THR A 4 -5.64 -3.90 9.33
CA THR A 4 -5.14 -2.79 8.51
C THR A 4 -5.90 -1.50 8.82
N VAL A 5 -7.23 -1.58 8.96
CA VAL A 5 -8.07 -0.45 9.37
C VAL A 5 -7.71 0.00 10.78
N LYS A 6 -7.52 -0.94 11.72
CA LYS A 6 -7.10 -0.64 13.09
C LYS A 6 -5.74 0.07 13.12
N LYS A 7 -4.76 -0.39 12.35
CA LYS A 7 -3.44 0.28 12.22
C LYS A 7 -3.56 1.67 11.62
N ALA A 8 -4.34 1.83 10.55
CA ALA A 8 -4.58 3.14 9.94
C ALA A 8 -5.24 4.12 10.91
N MET A 9 -6.24 3.67 11.69
CA MET A 9 -6.86 4.48 12.75
C MET A 9 -5.87 4.85 13.86
N MET A 10 -5.05 3.92 14.34
CA MET A 10 -4.04 4.21 15.36
C MET A 10 -3.00 5.24 14.88
N VAL A 11 -2.56 5.13 13.63
CA VAL A 11 -1.65 6.11 13.00
C VAL A 11 -2.34 7.46 12.84
N GLY A 12 -3.59 7.48 12.37
CA GLY A 12 -4.38 8.70 12.23
C GLY A 12 -4.59 9.43 13.55
N LEU A 13 -4.92 8.70 14.62
CA LEU A 13 -5.06 9.25 15.97
C LEU A 13 -3.75 9.84 16.48
N GLY A 14 -2.62 9.15 16.30
CA GLY A 14 -1.31 9.67 16.72
C GLY A 14 -0.86 10.90 15.94
N ILE A 15 -1.16 10.98 14.64
CA ILE A 15 -0.91 12.17 13.82
C ILE A 15 -1.77 13.35 14.29
N GLN A 16 -3.06 13.09 14.54
CA GLN A 16 -3.99 14.09 15.04
C GLN A 16 -3.53 14.67 16.38
N GLU A 17 -3.12 13.81 17.31
CA GLU A 17 -2.62 14.20 18.63
C GLU A 17 -1.34 15.03 18.53
N LYS A 18 -0.39 14.60 17.69
CA LYS A 18 0.87 15.33 17.51
C LYS A 18 0.70 16.70 16.84
N ILE A 19 -0.22 16.82 15.89
CA ILE A 19 -0.56 18.12 15.27
C ILE A 19 -1.25 19.03 16.29
N LYS A 20 -2.15 18.47 17.12
CA LYS A 20 -2.81 19.22 18.18
C LYS A 20 -1.80 19.77 19.19
N ASP A 21 -0.90 18.92 19.69
CA ASP A 21 0.15 19.32 20.63
C ASP A 21 1.07 20.39 20.04
N PHE A 22 1.46 20.24 18.77
CA PHE A 22 2.28 21.23 18.07
C PHE A 22 1.58 22.58 17.97
N VAL A 23 0.30 22.61 17.58
CA VAL A 23 -0.48 23.85 17.49
C VAL A 23 -0.68 24.46 18.88
N ASP A 24 -0.98 23.66 19.90
CA ASP A 24 -1.15 24.14 21.27
C ASP A 24 0.15 24.74 21.83
N ASP A 25 1.31 24.17 21.48
CA ASP A 25 2.61 24.72 21.88
C ASP A 25 2.95 26.04 21.17
N LEU A 26 2.57 26.20 19.89
CA LEU A 26 2.70 27.48 19.18
C LEU A 26 1.82 28.56 19.81
N VAL A 27 0.62 28.20 20.25
CA VAL A 27 -0.28 29.12 20.97
C VAL A 27 0.30 29.50 22.34
N LYS A 28 0.83 28.54 23.11
CA LYS A 28 1.48 28.81 24.41
C LYS A 28 2.67 29.75 24.27
N LYS A 29 3.44 29.63 23.19
CA LYS A 29 4.58 30.50 22.88
C LYS A 29 4.17 31.89 22.38
N GLY A 30 2.88 32.10 22.10
CA GLY A 30 2.37 33.33 21.52
C GLY A 30 2.70 33.52 20.04
N GLU A 31 3.23 32.47 19.38
CA GLU A 31 3.54 32.49 17.95
C GLU A 31 2.26 32.40 17.09
N VAL A 32 1.17 31.91 17.67
CA VAL A 32 -0.14 31.73 17.02
C VAL A 32 -1.24 32.21 17.96
N SER A 33 -2.21 32.96 17.44
CA SER A 33 -3.38 33.38 18.24
C SER A 33 -4.40 32.24 18.40
N LYS A 34 -5.26 32.33 19.42
CA LYS A 34 -6.35 31.35 19.62
C LYS A 34 -7.34 31.32 18.46
N GLU A 35 -7.54 32.44 17.76
CA GLU A 35 -8.41 32.49 16.58
C GLU A 35 -7.77 31.79 15.38
N GLN A 36 -6.43 31.78 15.28
CA GLN A 36 -5.69 31.20 14.17
C GLN A 36 -5.37 29.71 14.36
N SER A 37 -5.34 29.21 15.60
CA SER A 37 -4.98 27.82 15.93
C SER A 37 -5.86 26.79 15.22
N GLY A 38 -7.17 27.04 15.12
CA GLY A 38 -8.10 26.14 14.44
C GLY A 38 -7.83 26.03 12.94
N SER A 39 -7.47 27.14 12.29
CA SER A 39 -7.11 27.14 10.87
C SER A 39 -5.80 26.39 10.60
N LEU A 40 -4.78 26.64 11.42
CA LEU A 40 -3.48 25.96 11.33
C LEU A 40 -3.60 24.45 11.57
N PHE A 41 -4.38 24.04 12.57
CA PHE A 41 -4.64 22.61 12.82
C PHE A 41 -5.23 21.94 11.58
N LYS A 42 -6.24 22.57 10.97
CA LYS A 42 -6.91 22.04 9.78
C LYS A 42 -5.96 21.95 8.58
N ASP A 43 -5.13 22.96 8.38
CA ASP A 43 -4.18 23.00 7.26
C ASP A 43 -3.08 21.94 7.41
N LEU A 44 -2.54 21.76 8.63
CA LEU A 44 -1.58 20.70 8.93
C LEU A 44 -2.20 19.32 8.75
N MET A 45 -3.43 19.12 9.22
CA MET A 45 -4.13 17.83 9.08
C MET A 45 -4.39 17.50 7.61
N SER A 46 -4.87 18.46 6.82
CA SER A 46 -5.08 18.26 5.38
C SER A 46 -3.77 17.98 4.64
N THR A 47 -2.67 18.61 5.06
CA THR A 47 -1.34 18.35 4.50
C THR A 47 -0.86 16.94 4.85
N ALA A 48 -1.08 16.49 6.09
CA ALA A 48 -0.74 15.14 6.51
C ALA A 48 -1.52 14.07 5.72
N GLU A 49 -2.82 14.27 5.53
CA GLU A 49 -3.67 13.38 4.71
C GLU A 49 -3.15 13.25 3.27
N LYS A 50 -2.87 14.38 2.61
CA LYS A 50 -2.31 14.39 1.24
C LYS A 50 -0.96 13.69 1.15
N ASN A 51 -0.10 13.88 2.14
CA ASN A 51 1.21 13.22 2.19
C ASN A 51 1.08 11.70 2.39
N LEU A 52 0.16 11.24 3.24
CA LEU A 52 -0.10 9.82 3.45
C LEU A 52 -0.62 9.13 2.18
N GLU A 53 -1.51 9.78 1.44
CA GLU A 53 -2.00 9.26 0.16
C GLU A 53 -0.88 9.16 -0.89
N GLY A 54 0.00 10.16 -0.99
CA GLY A 54 1.15 10.14 -1.89
C GLY A 54 2.22 9.09 -1.50
N LEU A 55 2.37 8.82 -0.21
CA LEU A 55 3.32 7.84 0.32
C LEU A 55 2.94 6.41 -0.08
N ASP A 56 1.67 6.00 0.05
CA ASP A 56 1.25 4.63 -0.30
C ASP A 56 1.57 4.27 -1.76
N LYS A 57 1.32 5.20 -2.68
CA LYS A 57 1.64 5.01 -4.10
C LYS A 57 3.14 4.88 -4.33
N THR A 58 3.93 5.81 -3.78
CA THR A 58 5.39 5.83 -3.92
C THR A 58 6.02 4.57 -3.32
N TRP A 59 5.52 4.10 -2.17
CA TRP A 59 5.96 2.88 -1.52
C TRP A 59 5.66 1.63 -2.36
N LYS A 60 4.45 1.52 -2.90
CA LYS A 60 4.08 0.42 -3.80
C LYS A 60 4.95 0.38 -5.04
N ASP A 61 5.18 1.52 -5.67
CA ASP A 61 6.02 1.64 -6.87
C ASP A 61 7.48 1.27 -6.57
N MET A 62 8.01 1.68 -5.40
CA MET A 62 9.36 1.32 -4.95
C MET A 62 9.51 -0.18 -4.71
N ILE A 63 8.56 -0.80 -4.01
CA ILE A 63 8.58 -2.26 -3.76
C ILE A 63 8.50 -3.01 -5.08
N ARG A 64 7.58 -2.61 -5.97
CA ARG A 64 7.43 -3.22 -7.30
C ARG A 64 8.71 -3.13 -8.12
N SER A 65 9.31 -1.93 -8.23
CA SER A 65 10.56 -1.74 -8.97
C SER A 65 11.71 -2.56 -8.39
N THR A 66 11.76 -2.71 -7.06
CA THR A 66 12.78 -3.54 -6.40
C THR A 66 12.57 -5.03 -6.69
N MET A 67 11.31 -5.53 -6.64
CA MET A 67 11.00 -6.91 -7.01
C MET A 67 11.33 -7.20 -8.48
N GLU A 68 11.02 -6.28 -9.38
CA GLU A 68 11.36 -6.37 -10.81
C GLU A 68 12.89 -6.44 -11.00
N ARG A 69 13.67 -5.61 -10.29
CA ARG A 69 15.15 -5.62 -10.34
C ARG A 69 15.76 -6.90 -9.79
N MET A 70 15.14 -7.50 -8.78
CA MET A 70 15.57 -8.79 -8.21
C MET A 70 15.10 -9.99 -9.03
N ASN A 71 14.43 -9.75 -10.17
CA ASN A 71 13.90 -10.77 -11.07
C ASN A 71 12.99 -11.78 -10.35
N LEU A 72 12.25 -11.31 -9.34
CA LEU A 72 11.34 -12.14 -8.57
C LEU A 72 10.00 -12.27 -9.31
N PRO A 73 9.53 -13.50 -9.60
CA PRO A 73 8.23 -13.71 -10.23
C PRO A 73 7.11 -13.29 -9.26
N THR A 74 6.07 -12.66 -9.81
CA THR A 74 4.86 -12.34 -9.05
C THR A 74 4.01 -13.59 -8.86
N ARG A 75 3.02 -13.51 -7.96
CA ARG A 75 2.01 -14.59 -7.83
C ARG A 75 1.28 -14.84 -9.15
N GLU A 76 0.97 -13.79 -9.90
CA GLU A 76 0.30 -13.91 -11.20
C GLU A 76 1.16 -14.66 -12.22
N ASP A 77 2.48 -14.41 -12.23
CA ASP A 77 3.42 -15.13 -13.08
C ASP A 77 3.44 -16.64 -12.78
N LEU A 78 3.40 -16.99 -11.48
CA LEU A 78 3.32 -18.38 -11.03
C LEU A 78 2.01 -19.05 -11.43
N GLU A 79 0.88 -18.39 -11.23
CA GLU A 79 -0.44 -18.91 -11.64
C GLU A 79 -0.54 -19.10 -13.16
N ASN A 80 0.03 -18.18 -13.94
CA ASN A 80 0.10 -18.28 -15.38
C ASN A 80 0.99 -19.45 -15.83
N LEU A 81 2.11 -19.67 -15.13
CA LEU A 81 2.97 -20.82 -15.38
C LEU A 81 2.26 -22.13 -15.06
N GLU A 82 1.55 -22.22 -13.93
CA GLU A 82 0.77 -23.39 -13.53
C GLU A 82 -0.31 -23.73 -14.57
N LYS A 83 -1.04 -22.73 -15.05
CA LYS A 83 -2.04 -22.91 -16.13
C LYS A 83 -1.40 -23.45 -17.41
N LYS A 84 -0.24 -22.90 -17.81
CA LYS A 84 0.50 -23.36 -18.99
C LYS A 84 0.99 -24.80 -18.83
N VAL A 85 1.56 -25.14 -17.67
CA VAL A 85 2.01 -26.50 -17.34
C VAL A 85 0.83 -27.47 -17.40
N ASN A 86 -0.29 -27.14 -16.75
CA ASN A 86 -1.49 -27.98 -16.78
C ASN A 86 -2.05 -28.18 -18.20
N ALA A 87 -2.05 -27.12 -19.02
CA ALA A 87 -2.49 -27.21 -20.42
C ALA A 87 -1.57 -28.11 -21.25
N LEU A 88 -0.25 -28.01 -21.06
CA LEU A 88 0.73 -28.86 -21.72
C LEU A 88 0.62 -30.31 -21.26
N SER A 89 0.51 -30.57 -19.96
CA SER A 89 0.31 -31.92 -19.40
C SER A 89 -0.96 -32.57 -19.95
N ARG A 90 -2.05 -31.82 -20.10
CA ARG A 90 -3.29 -32.32 -20.73
C ARG A 90 -3.13 -32.63 -22.22
N ARG A 91 -2.31 -31.87 -22.94
CA ARG A 91 -2.02 -32.13 -24.37
C ARG A 91 -1.14 -33.36 -24.54
N LEU A 92 -0.09 -33.50 -23.74
CA LEU A 92 0.76 -34.69 -23.71
C LEU A 92 -0.05 -35.95 -23.40
N ALA A 93 -0.88 -35.92 -22.36
CA ALA A 93 -1.74 -37.06 -22.02
C ALA A 93 -2.77 -37.44 -23.10
N LYS A 94 -3.11 -36.53 -24.02
CA LYS A 94 -3.96 -36.83 -25.18
C LYS A 94 -3.18 -37.41 -26.34
N LEU A 95 -1.95 -36.96 -26.55
CA LEU A 95 -1.03 -37.50 -27.55
C LEU A 95 -0.61 -38.93 -27.20
N ASP A 96 -0.26 -39.18 -25.93
CA ASP A 96 0.12 -40.53 -25.49
C ASP A 96 -1.03 -41.53 -25.66
N LYS A 97 -2.28 -41.12 -25.40
CA LYS A 97 -3.46 -41.96 -25.62
C LYS A 97 -3.82 -42.16 -27.10
N GLY A 98 -3.37 -41.28 -27.98
CA GLY A 98 -3.57 -41.42 -29.43
C GLY A 98 -2.52 -42.27 -30.12
N GLY A 99 -1.38 -42.54 -29.45
CA GLY A 99 -0.31 -43.42 -29.97
C GLY A 99 -0.50 -44.90 -29.65
N ASP A 100 -1.41 -45.25 -28.74
CA ASP A 100 -1.74 -46.63 -28.36
C ASP A 100 -2.92 -47.22 -29.17
N GLU A 101 -3.55 -46.43 -30.05
CA GLU A 101 -4.69 -46.86 -30.91
C GLU A 101 -4.32 -47.04 -32.40
N GLU A 102 -3.03 -47.04 -32.76
CA GLU A 102 -2.54 -47.35 -34.12
C GLU A 102 -1.80 -48.70 -34.19
#